data_AF-A0ABD1RTT9-F1
#
_entry.id   AF-A0ABD1RTT9-F1
#
_cell.length_a   1.000
_cell.length_b   1.000
_cell.length_c   1.000
_cell.angle_alpha   90.00
_cell.angle_beta   90.00
_cell.angle_gamma   90.00
#
_symmetry.space_group_name_H-M   'P 1'
#
loop_
_entity.id
_entity.type
_entity.pdbx_description
1 polymer ?
#
loop_
_entity_poly.entity_id
_entity_poly.type
_entity_poly.pdbx_seq_one_letter_code
_entity_poly.pdbx_strand_id
1 'polypeptide(L)'
;MLKTNFENYPKGTRFRNLLEDFLGRGIFNTDGELWKIQRKTASYEFNTKSLRNFALENVTMELQTRLIPILEKALKNERILDFQDILERFAFDNICKVAFNVDPGWVGGWVG
;
A
#
# COMPACT_ATOMS: atom_id res chain seq x y z
N MET A 1 24.58 4.62 -9.08
CA MET A 1 24.29 6.05 -8.89
C MET A 1 23.41 6.29 -7.65
N LEU A 2 22.13 5.90 -7.64
CA LEU A 2 21.24 6.14 -6.48
C LEU A 2 21.63 5.37 -5.19
N LYS A 3 22.20 4.16 -5.31
CA LYS A 3 22.67 3.36 -4.16
C LYS A 3 24.00 3.83 -3.58
N THR A 4 24.92 4.29 -4.44
CA THR A 4 26.31 4.59 -4.09
C THR A 4 26.59 6.08 -3.89
N ASN A 5 25.68 6.95 -4.32
CA ASN A 5 25.83 8.40 -4.23
C ASN A 5 24.58 9.07 -3.63
N PHE A 6 23.90 8.38 -2.71
CA PHE A 6 22.58 8.73 -2.18
C PHE A 6 22.50 10.15 -1.61
N GLU A 7 23.56 10.61 -0.94
CA GLU A 7 23.62 11.94 -0.31
C GLU A 7 23.53 13.08 -1.33
N ASN A 8 23.90 12.83 -2.59
CA ASN A 8 23.82 13.81 -3.67
C ASN A 8 22.47 13.86 -4.40
N TYR A 9 21.51 13.00 -4.01
CA TYR A 9 20.17 12.94 -4.62
C TYR A 9 19.07 13.00 -3.54
N PRO A 10 18.95 14.12 -2.81
CA PRO A 10 17.84 14.30 -1.88
C PRO A 10 16.51 14.36 -2.64
N LYS A 11 15.41 13.98 -2.00
CA LYS A 11 14.05 14.04 -2.58
C LYS A 11 13.64 15.45 -3.00
N GLY A 12 14.30 16.46 -2.42
CA GLY A 12 14.12 17.87 -2.76
C GLY A 12 12.92 18.51 -2.07
N THR A 13 12.94 19.84 -2.01
CA THR A 13 11.93 20.65 -1.31
C THR A 13 10.54 20.52 -1.93
N ARG A 14 10.45 20.37 -3.25
CA ARG A 14 9.17 20.19 -3.95
C ARG A 14 8.42 18.95 -3.48
N PHE A 15 9.09 17.80 -3.41
CA PHE A 15 8.49 16.55 -2.95
C PHE A 15 8.15 16.64 -1.47
N ARG A 16 9.03 17.27 -0.68
CA ARG A 16 8.83 17.50 0.75
C ARG A 16 7.56 18.28 1.06
N ASN A 17 7.40 19.44 0.42
CA ASN A 17 6.27 20.31 0.69
C ASN A 17 4.95 19.70 0.20
N LEU A 18 4.96 18.97 -0.93
CA LEU A 18 3.76 18.34 -1.47
C LEU A 18 3.18 17.26 -0.54
N LEU A 19 4.05 16.56 0.19
CA LEU A 19 3.66 15.42 1.02
C LEU A 19 3.76 15.72 2.53
N GLU A 20 4.11 16.94 2.94
CA GLU A 20 4.27 17.28 4.34
C GLU A 20 2.95 17.15 5.11
N ASP A 21 1.84 17.64 4.56
CA ASP A 21 0.53 17.56 5.23
C ASP A 21 0.00 16.13 5.35
N PHE A 22 0.38 15.25 4.41
CA PHE A 22 -0.12 13.86 4.35
C PHE A 22 0.82 12.85 5.03
N LEU A 23 2.12 12.90 4.73
CA LEU A 23 3.14 11.96 5.22
C LEU A 23 4.05 12.55 6.29
N GLY A 24 3.87 13.82 6.65
CA GLY A 24 4.64 14.51 7.67
C GLY A 24 6.13 14.48 7.36
N ARG A 25 6.92 14.28 8.41
CA ARG A 25 8.38 14.02 8.33
C ARG A 25 8.68 12.53 8.50
N GLY A 26 7.83 11.69 7.91
CA GLY A 26 8.01 10.24 7.88
C GLY A 26 9.06 9.78 6.87
N ILE A 27 9.28 8.46 6.81
CA ILE A 27 10.29 7.80 5.97
C ILE A 27 10.19 8.15 4.48
N PHE A 28 9.00 8.49 4.00
CA PHE A 28 8.81 8.91 2.60
C PHE A 28 9.22 10.36 2.36
N ASN A 29 9.26 11.20 3.39
CA ASN A 29 9.49 12.63 3.25
C ASN A 29 10.84 13.13 3.80
N THR A 30 11.57 12.31 4.55
CA THR A 30 12.88 12.66 5.12
C THR A 30 14.04 12.26 4.22
N ASP A 31 15.18 12.94 4.38
CA ASP A 31 16.44 12.64 3.68
C ASP A 31 17.56 12.31 4.71
N GLY A 32 18.71 11.83 4.22
CA GLY A 32 19.92 11.70 5.03
C GLY A 32 19.81 10.73 6.21
N GLU A 33 20.43 11.07 7.34
CA GLU A 33 20.53 10.18 8.50
C GLU A 33 19.16 9.86 9.13
N LEU A 34 18.26 10.83 9.17
CA LEU A 34 16.90 10.62 9.68
C LEU A 34 16.15 9.57 8.84
N TRP A 35 16.29 9.63 7.50
CA TRP A 35 15.74 8.60 6.62
C TRP A 35 16.37 7.23 6.89
N LYS A 36 17.70 7.15 7.06
CA LYS A 36 18.39 5.87 7.35
C LYS A 36 17.88 5.25 8.64
N ILE A 37 17.72 6.04 9.71
CA ILE A 37 17.19 5.57 10.99
C ILE A 37 15.75 5.06 10.81
N GLN A 38 14.86 5.86 10.21
CA GLN A 38 13.47 5.48 9.98
C GLN A 38 13.35 4.23 9.08
N ARG A 39 14.18 4.13 8.03
CA ARG A 39 14.26 2.98 7.13
C ARG A 39 14.72 1.73 7.83
N LYS A 40 15.75 1.83 8.68
CA LYS A 40 16.24 0.71 9.47
C LYS A 40 15.13 0.18 10.38
N THR A 41 14.48 1.06 11.14
CA THR A 41 13.37 0.69 12.03
C THR A 41 12.22 0.03 11.25
N ALA A 42 11.73 0.67 10.20
CA ALA A 42 10.65 0.12 9.39
C ALA A 42 11.03 -1.24 8.78
N SER A 43 12.24 -1.38 8.24
CA SER A 43 12.69 -2.65 7.66
C SER A 43 12.72 -3.81 8.67
N TYR A 44 12.97 -3.55 9.95
CA TYR A 44 12.86 -4.59 10.97
C TYR A 44 11.41 -5.01 11.19
N GLU A 45 10.51 -4.05 11.42
CA GLU A 45 9.08 -4.31 11.61
C GLU A 45 8.47 -5.08 10.41
N PHE A 46 8.79 -4.65 9.18
CA PHE A 46 8.29 -5.28 7.95
C PHE A 46 8.89 -6.64 7.63
N ASN A 47 10.01 -7.02 8.25
CA ASN A 47 10.65 -8.32 8.05
C ASN A 47 10.22 -9.34 9.13
N THR A 48 9.39 -8.94 10.09
CA THR A 48 8.86 -9.87 11.09
C THR A 48 7.98 -10.93 10.43
N LYS A 49 8.13 -12.19 10.86
CA LYS A 49 7.32 -13.31 10.37
C LYS A 49 5.83 -13.07 10.65
N SER A 50 5.50 -12.46 11.79
CA SER A 50 4.14 -12.10 12.17
C SER A 50 3.50 -11.14 11.16
N LEU A 51 4.17 -10.05 10.78
CA LEU A 51 3.60 -9.11 9.83
C LEU A 51 3.45 -9.72 8.43
N ARG A 52 4.40 -10.55 8.00
CA ARG A 52 4.29 -11.28 6.73
C ARG A 52 3.09 -12.23 6.71
N ASN A 53 2.90 -13.00 7.78
CA ASN A 53 1.77 -13.90 7.90
C ASN A 53 0.45 -13.10 7.90
N PHE A 54 0.38 -12.03 8.70
CA PHE A 54 -0.79 -11.15 8.73
C PHE A 54 -1.11 -10.55 7.35
N ALA A 55 -0.10 -10.08 6.62
CA ALA A 55 -0.30 -9.56 5.26
C ALA A 55 -0.82 -10.63 4.29
N LEU A 56 -0.28 -11.85 4.34
CA LEU A 56 -0.73 -12.97 3.50
C LEU A 56 -2.17 -13.40 3.85
N GLU A 57 -2.49 -13.46 5.14
CA GLU A 57 -3.83 -13.77 5.63
C GLU A 57 -4.85 -12.71 5.18
N ASN A 58 -4.51 -11.43 5.32
CA ASN A 58 -5.35 -10.33 4.84
C ASN A 58 -5.59 -10.39 3.32
N VAL A 59 -4.52 -10.55 2.54
CA VAL A 59 -4.62 -10.68 1.08
C VAL A 59 -5.49 -11.88 0.70
N THR A 60 -5.30 -13.02 1.35
CA THR A 60 -6.10 -14.23 1.10
C THR A 60 -7.58 -14.00 1.41
N MET A 61 -7.88 -13.35 2.53
CA MET A 61 -9.23 -13.01 2.94
C MET A 61 -9.90 -12.06 1.95
N GLU A 62 -9.24 -10.97 1.56
CA GLU A 62 -9.77 -10.01 0.59
C GLU A 62 -9.99 -10.65 -0.79
N LEU A 63 -9.08 -11.54 -1.21
CA LEU A 63 -9.23 -12.30 -2.46
C LEU A 63 -10.48 -13.18 -2.44
N GLN A 64 -10.63 -14.00 -1.39
CA GLN A 64 -11.70 -14.98 -1.29
C GLN A 64 -13.07 -14.34 -1.07
N THR A 65 -13.13 -13.26 -0.28
CA THR A 65 -14.41 -12.66 0.15
C THR A 65 -14.89 -11.53 -0.74
N ARG A 66 -14.00 -10.90 -1.53
CA ARG A 66 -14.36 -9.75 -2.36
C ARG A 66 -13.97 -9.91 -3.82
N LEU A 67 -12.68 -10.07 -4.12
CA LEU A 67 -12.23 -10.05 -5.52
C LEU A 67 -12.81 -11.21 -6.34
N ILE A 68 -12.70 -12.45 -5.85
CA ILE A 68 -13.24 -13.63 -6.54
C ILE A 68 -14.76 -13.49 -6.76
N PRO A 69 -15.58 -13.17 -5.75
CA PRO A 69 -17.01 -12.92 -5.94
C PRO A 69 -17.35 -11.85 -6.99
N ILE A 70 -16.56 -10.76 -7.07
CA ILE A 70 -16.75 -9.72 -8.09
C ILE A 70 -16.50 -10.28 -9.49
N LEU A 71 -15.40 -11.02 -9.67
CA LEU A 71 -15.06 -11.66 -10.95
C LEU A 71 -16.13 -12.69 -11.36
N GLU A 72 -16.60 -13.53 -10.44
CA GLU A 72 -17.66 -14.50 -10.69
C GLU A 72 -18.98 -13.83 -11.08
N LYS A 73 -19.36 -12.73 -10.40
CA LYS A 73 -20.56 -11.96 -10.72
C LYS A 73 -20.45 -11.30 -12.08
N ALA A 74 -19.28 -10.78 -12.44
CA ALA A 74 -19.05 -10.19 -13.74
C ALA A 74 -19.13 -11.22 -14.87
N LEU A 75 -18.55 -12.41 -14.66
CA LEU A 75 -18.65 -13.53 -15.60
C LEU A 75 -20.10 -13.93 -15.84
N LYS A 76 -20.90 -14.11 -14.77
CA LYS A 76 -22.32 -14.48 -14.87
C LYS A 76 -23.18 -13.45 -15.59
N ASN A 77 -22.82 -12.17 -15.50
CA ASN A 77 -23.56 -11.06 -16.08
C ASN A 77 -22.94 -10.53 -17.37
N GLU A 78 -21.93 -11.21 -17.92
CA GLU A 78 -21.17 -10.81 -19.11
C GLU A 78 -20.68 -9.35 -19.06
N ARG A 79 -20.28 -8.90 -17.85
CA ARG A 79 -19.87 -7.53 -17.60
C ARG A 79 -18.38 -7.32 -17.89
N ILE A 80 -18.06 -6.28 -18.63
CA ILE A 80 -16.68 -5.79 -18.78
C ILE A 80 -16.24 -5.12 -17.48
N LEU A 81 -15.07 -5.50 -16.99
CA LEU A 81 -14.46 -4.93 -15.79
C LEU A 81 -13.26 -4.06 -16.15
N ASP A 82 -13.14 -2.92 -15.48
CA ASP A 82 -11.90 -2.17 -15.44
C ASP A 82 -10.98 -2.79 -14.38
N PHE A 83 -9.97 -3.53 -14.83
CA PHE A 83 -9.01 -4.18 -13.95
C PHE A 83 -8.10 -3.19 -13.22
N GLN A 84 -7.85 -2.01 -13.80
CA GLN A 84 -7.05 -1.00 -13.12
C GLN A 84 -7.78 -0.51 -11.87
N ASP A 85 -9.05 -0.10 -12.01
CA ASP A 85 -9.88 0.37 -10.90
C ASP A 85 -10.03 -0.69 -9.80
N ILE A 86 -10.30 -1.94 -10.17
CA ILE A 86 -10.48 -3.02 -9.20
C ILE A 86 -9.19 -3.32 -8.43
N LEU A 87 -8.05 -3.39 -9.14
CA LEU A 87 -6.76 -3.70 -8.50
C LEU A 87 -6.25 -2.53 -7.67
N GLU A 88 -6.52 -1.28 -8.05
CA GLU A 88 -6.21 -0.11 -7.23
C GLU A 88 -6.98 -0.13 -5.90
N ARG A 89 -8.29 -0.39 -5.95
CA ARG A 89 -9.12 -0.55 -4.73
C ARG A 89 -8.64 -1.72 -3.88
N PHE A 90 -8.29 -2.85 -4.51
CA PHE A 90 -7.79 -4.04 -3.81
C PHE A 90 -6.46 -3.77 -3.12
N ALA A 91 -5.52 -3.11 -3.79
CA ALA A 91 -4.26 -2.71 -3.18
C ALA A 91 -4.48 -1.74 -2.01
N PHE A 92 -5.42 -0.81 -2.15
CA PHE A 92 -5.77 0.17 -1.12
C PHE A 92 -6.34 -0.49 0.14
N ASP A 93 -7.33 -1.37 0.01
CA ASP A 93 -7.91 -2.09 1.15
C ASP A 93 -6.84 -2.91 1.90
N ASN A 94 -5.98 -3.61 1.15
CA ASN A 94 -4.90 -4.42 1.74
C ASN A 94 -3.85 -3.58 2.48
N ILE A 95 -3.39 -2.46 1.90
CA ILE A 95 -2.38 -1.63 2.57
C ILE A 95 -2.96 -0.94 3.80
N CYS A 96 -4.24 -0.51 3.77
CA CYS A 96 -4.90 0.06 4.94
C CYS A 96 -5.01 -0.95 6.09
N LYS A 97 -5.31 -2.21 5.78
CA LYS A 97 -5.41 -3.27 6.79
C LYS A 97 -4.05 -3.64 7.36
N VAL A 98 -3.01 -3.71 6.52
CA VAL A 98 -1.65 -4.01 6.99
C VAL A 98 -1.03 -2.85 7.77
N ALA A 99 -1.19 -1.61 7.31
CA ALA A 99 -0.51 -0.45 7.90
C ALA A 99 -1.26 0.15 9.10
N PHE A 100 -2.60 0.10 9.08
CA PHE A 100 -3.44 0.80 10.06
C PHE A 100 -4.44 -0.11 10.77
N ASN A 101 -4.52 -1.40 10.40
CA ASN A 101 -5.54 -2.33 10.89
C ASN A 101 -6.98 -1.81 10.66
N VAL A 102 -7.17 -1.08 9.55
CA VAL A 102 -8.45 -0.51 9.11
C VAL A 102 -8.84 -1.17 7.80
N ASP A 103 -10.11 -1.55 7.68
CA ASP A 103 -10.70 -2.08 6.45
C ASP A 103 -11.62 -1.02 5.83
N PRO A 104 -11.20 -0.34 4.74
CA PRO A 104 -12.02 0.66 4.08
C PRO A 104 -13.22 0.08 3.32
N GLY A 105 -13.17 -1.20 2.92
CA GLY A 105 -14.25 -1.84 2.17
C GLY A 105 -14.42 -1.37 0.72
N TRP A 106 -13.42 -0.72 0.12
CA TRP A 106 -13.57 -0.04 -1.17
C TRP A 106 -13.80 -0.99 -2.34
N VAL A 107 -13.18 -2.18 -2.33
CA VAL A 107 -13.42 -3.20 -3.35
C VAL A 107 -14.86 -3.67 -3.34
N GLY A 108 -15.46 -3.82 -2.15
CA GLY A 108 -16.86 -4.24 -2.01
C GLY A 108 -17.88 -3.12 -2.25
N GLY A 109 -17.45 -1.86 -2.25
CA GLY A 109 -18.32 -0.69 -2.21
C GLY A 109 -19.05 -0.32 -3.50
N TRP A 110 -18.74 -0.94 -4.64
CA TRP A 110 -19.38 -0.64 -5.92
C TRP A 110 -19.56 -1.87 -6.79
N VAL A 111 -20.80 -2.37 -6.87
CA VAL A 111 -21.27 -3.14 -8.02
C VAL A 111 -22.67 -2.64 -8.39
N GLY A 112 -22.73 -1.40 -8.86
CA GLY A 112 -23.80 -0.89 -9.73
C GLY A 112 -23.38 -1.12 -11.17
#